data_AF-A0A068VKS3-F1
#
_entry.id   AF-A0A068VKS3-F1
#
_cell.length_a   1.000
_cell.length_b   1.000
_cell.length_c   1.000
_cell.angle_alpha   90.00
_cell.angle_beta   90.00
_cell.angle_gamma   90.00
#
_symmetry.space_group_name_H-M   'P 1'
#
loop_
_entity.id
_entity.type
_entity.pdbx_description
1 polymer ?
#
loop_
_entity_poly.entity_id
_entity_poly.type
_entity_poly.pdbx_seq_one_letter_code
_entity_poly.pdbx_strand_id
1 'polypeptide(L)'
;MALISLHLGVITDDVVQLRKSIDAPGMAVLQFGFGSDAKNPHLPHKHEHNQVVYTGTHDNDTIRGWWDVLPQWERDNVIKYLGSIDQTEISWALIRAALSSVARTAIIPMQDILGLGSSARMNIPATQFGNWSWRLPSSMGFDELNGEAERLRGMIATYGRL
;
A
#
# COMPACT_ATOMS: atom_id res chain seq x y z
N MET A 1 -11.84 10.15 20.59
CA MET A 1 -12.13 10.24 19.14
C MET A 1 -11.03 9.47 18.42
N ALA A 2 -11.36 8.61 17.44
CA ALA A 2 -10.35 7.89 16.65
C ALA A 2 -10.01 8.71 15.40
N LEU A 3 -8.76 9.15 15.28
CA LEU A 3 -8.25 9.93 14.15
C LEU A 3 -7.10 9.19 13.49
N ILE A 4 -6.88 9.43 12.19
CA ILE A 4 -5.67 9.02 11.47
C ILE A 4 -5.06 10.28 10.84
N SER A 5 -3.77 10.50 11.05
CA SER A 5 -3.08 11.68 10.52
C SER A 5 -2.57 11.41 9.12
N LEU A 6 -3.21 12.01 8.11
CA LEU A 6 -2.66 12.10 6.76
C LEU A 6 -1.52 13.14 6.77
N HIS A 7 -0.28 12.68 6.66
CA HIS A 7 0.91 13.54 6.74
C HIS A 7 2.00 13.02 5.79
N LEU A 8 1.68 13.00 4.49
CA LEU A 8 2.59 12.57 3.42
C LEU A 8 3.43 13.76 2.92
N GLY A 9 4.65 13.49 2.44
CA GLY A 9 5.56 14.51 1.90
C GLY A 9 6.47 15.14 2.96
N VAL A 10 6.97 16.35 2.68
CA VAL A 10 7.85 17.08 3.61
C VAL A 10 7.02 17.61 4.77
N ILE A 11 7.29 17.10 5.97
CA ILE A 11 6.63 17.48 7.22
C ILE A 11 7.65 18.08 8.18
N THR A 12 7.20 19.04 8.99
CA THR A 12 8.01 19.70 10.01
C THR A 12 7.86 18.98 11.37
N ASP A 13 8.85 19.17 12.25
CA ASP A 13 8.90 18.46 13.55
C ASP A 13 7.70 18.77 14.45
N ASP A 14 7.14 19.98 14.37
CA ASP A 14 5.92 20.38 15.09
C ASP A 14 4.69 19.56 14.69
N VAL A 15 4.56 19.19 13.41
CA VAL A 15 3.50 18.30 12.92
C VAL A 15 3.67 16.90 13.52
N VAL A 16 4.90 16.40 13.58
CA VAL A 16 5.21 15.10 14.18
C VAL A 16 4.92 15.12 15.68
N GLN A 17 5.30 16.20 16.38
CA GLN A 17 5.05 16.37 17.80
C GLN A 17 3.55 16.46 18.11
N LEU A 18 2.78 17.22 17.32
CA LEU A 18 1.33 17.31 17.47
C LEU A 18 0.66 15.96 17.26
N ARG A 19 1.03 15.21 16.21
CA ARG A 19 0.51 13.86 15.97
C ARG A 19 0.75 12.96 17.18
N LYS A 20 1.97 12.98 17.73
CA LYS A 20 2.36 12.15 18.87
C LYS A 20 1.68 12.58 20.17
N SER A 21 1.46 13.88 20.39
CA SER A 21 0.83 14.39 21.61
C SER A 21 -0.66 13.99 21.73
N ILE A 22 -1.33 13.75 20.60
CA ILE A 22 -2.71 13.26 20.55
C ILE A 22 -2.81 11.74 20.30
N ASP A 23 -1.69 11.03 20.31
CA ASP A 23 -1.58 9.58 20.03
C ASP A 23 -2.23 9.14 18.69
N ALA A 24 -2.21 10.02 17.68
CA ALA A 24 -2.79 9.70 16.38
C ALA A 24 -1.82 8.83 15.55
N PRO A 25 -2.31 7.72 14.96
CA PRO A 25 -1.51 6.94 14.03
C PRO A 25 -1.13 7.76 12.80
N GLY A 26 0.11 7.57 12.38
CA GLY A 26 0.61 8.07 11.12
C GLY A 26 0.23 7.18 9.93
N MET A 27 0.74 7.51 8.74
CA MET A 27 0.61 6.70 7.52
C MET A 27 1.98 6.30 6.98
N ALA A 28 2.08 5.08 6.46
CA ALA A 28 3.14 4.64 5.56
C ALA A 28 2.51 4.15 4.25
N VAL A 29 3.11 4.47 3.11
CA VAL A 29 2.61 4.06 1.79
C VAL A 29 3.75 3.40 1.03
N LEU A 30 3.68 2.08 0.84
CA LEU A 30 4.81 1.29 0.33
C LEU A 30 5.29 1.74 -1.04
N GLN A 31 4.40 2.21 -1.92
CA GLN A 31 4.78 2.74 -3.24
C GLN A 31 5.75 3.94 -3.17
N PHE A 32 5.89 4.61 -2.03
CA PHE A 32 6.84 5.71 -1.82
C PHE A 32 8.16 5.28 -1.17
N GLY A 33 8.31 4.00 -0.81
CA GLY A 33 9.42 3.51 0.00
C GLY A 33 10.73 3.24 -0.75
N PHE A 34 10.68 2.98 -2.05
CA PHE A 34 11.79 2.34 -2.77
C PHE A 34 12.62 3.29 -3.66
N GLY A 35 12.18 4.54 -3.81
CA GLY A 35 12.80 5.55 -4.67
C GLY A 35 13.92 6.37 -4.02
N SER A 36 14.39 6.03 -2.82
CA SER A 36 15.43 6.78 -2.11
C SER A 36 16.34 5.87 -1.28
N ASP A 37 16.98 6.38 -0.22
CA ASP A 37 17.83 5.60 0.66
C ASP A 37 17.06 4.78 1.73
N ALA A 38 17.80 4.01 2.53
CA ALA A 38 17.26 3.19 3.61
C ALA A 38 16.68 3.99 4.80
N LYS A 39 16.73 5.33 4.77
CA LYS A 39 16.09 6.18 5.78
C LYS A 39 14.64 6.51 5.44
N ASN A 40 14.16 6.13 4.25
CA ASN A 40 12.80 6.39 3.80
C ASN A 40 11.75 5.85 4.80
N PRO A 41 10.87 6.70 5.36
CA PRO A 41 9.93 6.30 6.40
C PRO A 41 8.84 5.32 5.91
N HIS A 42 8.71 5.13 4.60
CA HIS A 42 7.75 4.20 3.99
C HIS A 42 8.31 2.78 3.76
N LEU A 43 9.59 2.54 4.12
CA LEU A 43 10.14 1.19 4.12
C LEU A 43 9.68 0.42 5.37
N PRO A 44 9.25 -0.85 5.26
CA PRO A 44 8.73 -1.62 6.39
C PRO A 44 9.59 -1.63 7.66
N HIS A 45 10.92 -1.65 7.56
CA HIS A 45 11.83 -1.62 8.72
C HIS A 45 11.91 -0.25 9.41
N LYS A 46 11.27 0.79 8.86
CA LYS A 46 11.13 2.13 9.42
C LYS A 46 9.76 2.40 10.03
N HIS A 47 8.81 1.47 9.91
CA HIS A 47 7.45 1.66 10.40
C HIS A 47 7.39 1.65 11.93
N GLU A 48 6.40 2.35 12.49
CA GLU A 48 6.09 2.40 13.93
C GLU A 48 4.82 1.57 14.21
N HIS A 49 4.63 1.10 15.45
CA HIS A 49 3.43 0.35 15.82
C HIS A 49 2.14 1.20 15.72
N ASN A 50 2.16 2.45 16.22
CA ASN A 50 1.03 3.38 16.09
C ASN A 50 1.03 4.06 14.69
N GLN A 51 0.77 3.26 13.66
CA GLN A 51 0.77 3.67 12.26
C GLN A 51 -0.24 2.83 11.46
N VAL A 52 -0.67 3.38 10.32
CA VAL A 52 -1.42 2.66 9.29
C VAL A 52 -0.55 2.51 8.06
N VAL A 53 -0.27 1.27 7.64
CA VAL A 53 0.44 0.99 6.39
C VAL A 53 -0.54 0.76 5.25
N TYR A 54 -0.24 1.30 4.08
CA TYR A 54 -0.96 1.11 2.83
C TYR A 54 0.00 0.54 1.79
N THR A 55 -0.48 -0.32 0.89
CA THR A 55 0.26 -0.60 -0.35
C THR A 55 0.30 0.67 -1.22
N GLY A 56 -0.87 1.24 -1.46
CA GLY A 56 -1.14 2.52 -2.11
C GLY A 56 -2.46 3.09 -1.58
N THR A 57 -2.71 4.37 -1.86
CA THR A 57 -4.00 5.03 -1.58
C THR A 57 -4.86 5.11 -2.83
N HIS A 58 -6.01 5.79 -2.78
CA HIS A 58 -6.84 6.04 -3.97
C HIS A 58 -6.19 7.00 -4.97
N ASP A 59 -5.23 7.82 -4.54
CA ASP A 59 -4.47 8.75 -5.40
C ASP A 59 -3.30 8.07 -6.10
N ASN A 60 -2.89 6.90 -5.61
CA ASN A 60 -1.86 6.08 -6.19
C ASN A 60 -2.43 5.25 -7.36
N ASP A 61 -1.54 4.81 -8.25
CA ASP A 61 -1.90 3.74 -9.17
C ASP A 61 -2.06 2.41 -8.41
N THR A 62 -2.66 1.39 -9.04
CA THR A 62 -2.59 0.02 -8.52
C THR A 62 -1.14 -0.43 -8.44
N ILE A 63 -0.81 -1.44 -7.64
CA ILE A 63 0.57 -1.95 -7.57
C ILE A 63 1.07 -2.37 -8.95
N ARG A 64 0.23 -2.99 -9.79
CA ARG A 64 0.66 -3.38 -11.15
C ARG A 64 0.89 -2.17 -12.03
N GLY A 65 -0.03 -1.19 -12.01
CA GLY A 65 0.15 0.04 -12.78
C GLY A 65 1.40 0.82 -12.36
N TRP A 66 1.62 0.95 -11.05
CA TRP A 66 2.84 1.52 -10.48
C TRP A 66 4.09 0.76 -10.91
N TRP A 67 4.07 -0.57 -10.81
CA TRP A 67 5.18 -1.43 -11.21
C TRP A 67 5.52 -1.27 -12.69
N ASP A 68 4.51 -1.24 -13.55
CA ASP A 68 4.67 -1.18 -15.01
C ASP A 68 5.36 0.10 -15.50
N VAL A 69 5.24 1.21 -14.76
CA VAL A 69 5.88 2.49 -15.10
C VAL A 69 7.12 2.79 -14.26
N LEU A 70 7.44 1.95 -13.29
CA LEU A 70 8.55 2.18 -12.36
C LEU A 70 9.91 2.14 -13.09
N PRO A 71 10.84 3.08 -12.84
CA PRO A 71 12.19 3.03 -13.41
C PRO A 71 12.95 1.76 -13.00
N GLN A 72 13.81 1.24 -13.87
CA GLN A 72 14.52 -0.03 -13.63
C GLN A 72 15.31 -0.04 -12.31
N TRP A 73 16.02 1.04 -11.98
CA TRP A 73 16.81 1.13 -10.75
C TRP A 73 15.94 1.03 -9.48
N GLU A 74 14.71 1.54 -9.53
CA GLU A 74 13.77 1.47 -8.41
C GLU A 74 13.13 0.08 -8.33
N ARG A 75 12.83 -0.56 -9.48
CA ARG A 75 12.43 -1.97 -9.53
C ARG A 75 13.47 -2.89 -8.91
N ASP A 76 14.74 -2.67 -9.19
CA ASP A 76 15.84 -3.46 -8.62
C ASP A 76 15.89 -3.31 -7.09
N ASN A 77 15.64 -2.09 -6.57
CA ASN A 77 15.53 -1.84 -5.13
C ASN A 77 14.34 -2.60 -4.51
N VAL A 78 13.18 -2.58 -5.16
CA VAL A 78 11.99 -3.32 -4.71
C VAL A 78 12.28 -4.82 -4.62
N ILE A 79 12.85 -5.41 -5.68
CA ILE A 79 13.17 -6.84 -5.74
C ILE A 79 14.19 -7.20 -4.65
N LYS A 80 15.24 -6.38 -4.50
CA LYS A 80 16.26 -6.57 -3.46
C LYS A 80 15.64 -6.51 -2.06
N TYR A 81 14.73 -5.58 -1.81
CA TYR A 81 14.10 -5.41 -0.52
C TYR A 81 13.14 -6.55 -0.17
N LEU A 82 12.32 -6.98 -1.13
CA LEU A 82 11.31 -8.02 -0.91
C LEU A 82 11.89 -9.45 -0.92
N GLY A 83 13.14 -9.59 -1.39
CA GLY A 83 13.83 -10.87 -1.57
C GLY A 83 13.29 -11.61 -2.80
N SER A 84 14.10 -11.66 -3.87
CA SER A 84 13.87 -12.36 -5.15
C SER A 84 12.45 -12.93 -5.32
N ILE A 85 11.55 -12.10 -5.83
CA ILE A 85 10.15 -12.45 -6.07
C ILE A 85 9.90 -12.79 -7.55
N ASP A 86 8.87 -13.59 -7.80
CA ASP A 86 8.24 -13.62 -9.11
C ASP A 86 7.58 -12.25 -9.36
N GLN A 87 8.00 -11.55 -10.41
CA GLN A 87 7.50 -10.21 -10.73
C GLN A 87 6.03 -10.23 -11.14
N THR A 88 5.50 -11.36 -11.60
CA THR A 88 4.06 -11.51 -11.89
C THR A 88 3.22 -11.41 -10.62
N GLU A 89 3.82 -11.69 -9.46
CA GLU A 89 3.19 -11.67 -8.14
C GLU A 89 3.44 -10.38 -7.36
N ILE A 90 3.88 -9.30 -8.03
CA ILE A 90 4.26 -8.04 -7.37
C ILE A 90 3.18 -7.46 -6.44
N SER A 91 1.91 -7.52 -6.84
CA SER A 91 0.79 -7.08 -6.00
C SER A 91 0.74 -7.84 -4.68
N TRP A 92 0.75 -9.16 -4.75
CA TRP A 92 0.72 -10.01 -3.56
C TRP A 92 2.01 -9.93 -2.74
N ALA A 93 3.16 -9.67 -3.36
CA ALA A 93 4.41 -9.43 -2.66
C ALA A 93 4.38 -8.14 -1.83
N LEU A 94 3.81 -7.05 -2.37
CA LEU A 94 3.62 -5.79 -1.62
C LEU A 94 2.52 -5.91 -0.56
N ILE A 95 1.44 -6.65 -0.83
CA ILE A 95 0.41 -6.96 0.17
C ILE A 95 1.04 -7.70 1.35
N ARG A 96 1.87 -8.72 1.07
CA ARG A 96 2.62 -9.45 2.10
C ARG A 96 3.51 -8.51 2.91
N ALA A 97 4.22 -7.59 2.27
CA ALA A 97 5.08 -6.61 2.96
C ALA A 97 4.28 -5.65 3.86
N ALA A 98 3.07 -5.25 3.44
CA ALA A 98 2.18 -4.44 4.27
C ALA A 98 1.69 -5.24 5.49
N LEU A 99 1.23 -6.48 5.28
CA LEU A 99 0.76 -7.36 6.35
C LEU A 99 1.88 -7.76 7.31
N SER A 100 3.12 -7.93 6.85
CA SER A 100 4.26 -8.25 7.71
C SER A 100 4.84 -7.05 8.47
N SER A 101 4.32 -5.84 8.23
CA SER A 101 4.79 -4.63 8.93
C SER A 101 4.47 -4.67 10.43
N VAL A 102 5.22 -3.93 11.25
CA VAL A 102 4.88 -3.67 12.66
C VAL A 102 3.71 -2.70 12.84
N ALA A 103 3.28 -1.99 11.80
CA ALA A 103 2.14 -1.08 11.85
C ALA A 103 0.88 -1.84 12.28
N ARG A 104 0.15 -1.30 13.28
CA ARG A 104 -1.03 -1.96 13.85
C ARG A 104 -2.16 -2.17 12.85
N THR A 105 -2.25 -1.34 11.82
CA THR A 105 -3.29 -1.43 10.78
C THR A 105 -2.64 -1.48 9.41
N ALA A 106 -3.06 -2.43 8.58
CA ALA A 106 -2.68 -2.51 7.17
C ALA A 106 -3.95 -2.35 6.31
N ILE A 107 -3.89 -1.52 5.28
CA ILE A 107 -5.00 -1.25 4.36
C ILE A 107 -4.53 -1.54 2.93
N ILE A 108 -5.36 -2.29 2.21
CA ILE A 108 -5.06 -2.77 0.85
C ILE A 108 -6.25 -2.36 -0.03
N PRO A 109 -6.03 -1.59 -1.12
CA PRO A 109 -7.05 -1.34 -2.13
C PRO A 109 -7.58 -2.63 -2.75
N MET A 110 -8.88 -2.70 -3.03
CA MET A 110 -9.50 -3.88 -3.65
C MET A 110 -8.87 -4.20 -5.02
N GLN A 111 -8.44 -3.17 -5.76
CA GLN A 111 -7.77 -3.31 -7.05
C GLN A 111 -6.47 -4.11 -6.96
N ASP A 112 -5.75 -3.99 -5.83
CA ASP A 112 -4.51 -4.72 -5.58
C ASP A 112 -4.78 -6.20 -5.26
N ILE A 113 -5.84 -6.48 -4.48
CA ILE A 113 -6.29 -7.86 -4.18
C ILE A 113 -6.66 -8.58 -5.49
N LEU A 114 -7.34 -7.87 -6.39
CA LEU A 114 -7.75 -8.38 -7.70
C LEU A 114 -6.64 -8.38 -8.76
N GLY A 115 -5.44 -7.88 -8.44
CA GLY A 115 -4.31 -7.84 -9.38
C GLY A 115 -4.59 -7.02 -10.66
N LEU A 116 -5.32 -5.91 -10.54
CA LEU A 116 -5.68 -5.05 -11.68
C LEU A 116 -4.55 -4.05 -12.02
N GLY A 117 -4.50 -3.60 -13.27
CA GLY A 117 -3.55 -2.57 -13.76
C GLY A 117 -4.11 -1.14 -13.70
N SER A 118 -3.43 -0.20 -14.37
CA SER A 118 -3.77 1.24 -14.32
C SER A 118 -5.17 1.63 -14.78
N SER A 119 -5.85 0.79 -15.57
CA SER A 119 -7.26 1.01 -15.93
C SER A 119 -8.21 0.95 -14.73
N ALA A 120 -7.75 0.40 -13.60
CA ALA A 120 -8.49 0.33 -12.34
C ALA A 120 -8.11 1.42 -11.32
N ARG A 121 -7.21 2.33 -11.69
CA ARG A 121 -6.82 3.46 -10.83
C ARG A 121 -8.03 4.32 -10.47
N MET A 122 -8.17 4.65 -9.19
CA MET A 122 -9.33 5.40 -8.70
C MET A 122 -9.24 6.89 -9.02
N ASN A 123 -8.08 7.50 -8.74
CA ASN A 123 -7.86 8.93 -8.98
C ASN A 123 -6.45 9.18 -9.51
N ILE A 124 -6.34 10.11 -10.46
CA ILE A 124 -5.10 10.72 -10.90
C ILE A 124 -5.13 12.18 -10.42
N PRO A 125 -4.38 12.53 -9.36
CA PRO A 125 -4.34 13.90 -8.86
C PRO A 125 -4.06 14.93 -9.96
N ALA A 126 -4.68 16.11 -9.83
CA ALA A 126 -4.59 17.22 -10.79
C ALA A 126 -5.21 16.97 -12.19
N THR A 127 -5.95 15.89 -12.39
CA THR A 127 -6.79 15.68 -13.59
C THR A 127 -8.26 15.99 -13.29
N GLN A 128 -9.01 16.45 -14.31
CA GLN A 128 -10.40 16.90 -14.15
C GLN A 128 -11.44 15.85 -14.58
N PHE A 129 -11.04 14.82 -15.33
CA PHE A 129 -11.95 13.84 -15.94
C PHE A 129 -11.41 12.42 -15.77
N GLY A 130 -12.31 11.43 -15.73
CA GLY A 130 -11.96 10.00 -15.67
C GLY A 130 -11.75 9.43 -14.27
N ASN A 131 -11.72 10.26 -13.22
CA ASN A 131 -11.54 9.82 -11.83
C ASN A 131 -12.85 9.30 -11.20
N TRP A 132 -12.72 8.58 -10.09
CA TRP A 132 -13.84 8.13 -9.23
C TRP A 132 -14.87 7.23 -9.91
N SER A 133 -14.49 6.64 -11.04
CA SER A 133 -15.38 5.88 -11.92
C SER A 133 -15.13 4.38 -11.89
N TRP A 134 -14.04 3.93 -11.23
CA TRP A 134 -13.75 2.51 -11.10
C TRP A 134 -14.84 1.79 -10.31
N ARG A 135 -15.24 0.62 -10.83
CA ARG A 135 -16.18 -0.31 -10.19
C ARG A 135 -15.63 -1.72 -10.34
N LEU A 136 -16.03 -2.60 -9.43
CA LEU A 136 -15.86 -4.03 -9.63
C LEU A 136 -16.53 -4.43 -10.96
N PRO A 137 -15.81 -5.13 -11.87
CA PRO A 137 -16.41 -5.57 -13.14
C PRO A 137 -17.68 -6.38 -12.90
N SER A 138 -18.72 -6.16 -13.71
CA SER A 138 -19.99 -6.88 -13.57
C SER A 138 -19.87 -8.39 -13.78
N SER A 139 -18.77 -8.84 -14.40
CA SER A 139 -18.42 -10.24 -14.57
C SER A 139 -17.80 -10.89 -13.33
N MET A 140 -17.70 -10.18 -12.20
CA MET A 140 -17.05 -10.65 -10.99
C MET A 140 -17.97 -10.47 -9.79
N GLY A 141 -18.39 -11.59 -9.19
CA GLY A 141 -19.14 -11.62 -7.94
C GLY A 141 -18.24 -11.84 -6.73
N PHE A 142 -18.64 -11.38 -5.54
CA PHE A 142 -17.89 -11.67 -4.30
C PHE A 142 -17.80 -13.18 -4.01
N ASP A 143 -18.81 -13.96 -4.41
CA ASP A 143 -18.85 -15.42 -4.25
C ASP A 143 -17.78 -16.14 -5.10
N GLU A 144 -17.21 -15.46 -6.09
CA GLU A 144 -16.16 -15.99 -6.98
C GLU A 144 -14.75 -15.70 -6.44
N LEU A 145 -14.61 -14.86 -5.40
CA LEU A 145 -13.32 -14.40 -4.86
C LEU A 145 -12.79 -15.26 -3.70
N ASN A 146 -13.20 -16.52 -3.62
CA ASN A 146 -12.79 -17.42 -2.55
C ASN A 146 -11.26 -17.66 -2.55
N GLY A 147 -10.63 -17.69 -3.73
CA GLY A 147 -9.19 -17.88 -3.86
C GLY A 147 -8.41 -16.71 -3.23
N GLU A 148 -8.78 -15.48 -3.58
CA GLU A 148 -8.21 -14.25 -3.03
C GLU A 148 -8.49 -14.13 -1.52
N ALA A 149 -9.70 -14.50 -1.09
CA ALA A 149 -10.09 -14.48 0.31
C ALA A 149 -9.26 -15.45 1.16
N GLU A 150 -9.09 -16.71 0.73
CA GLU A 150 -8.27 -17.70 1.43
C GLU A 150 -6.79 -17.31 1.43
N ARG A 151 -6.28 -16.80 0.31
CA ARG A 151 -4.91 -16.30 0.22
C ARG A 151 -4.67 -15.15 1.18
N LEU A 152 -5.58 -14.18 1.24
CA LEU A 152 -5.50 -13.04 2.15
C LEU A 152 -5.60 -13.51 3.60
N ARG A 153 -6.57 -14.39 3.92
CA ARG A 153 -6.74 -14.98 5.25
C ARG A 153 -5.48 -15.69 5.74
N GLY A 154 -4.84 -16.47 4.88
CA GLY A 154 -3.58 -17.16 5.19
C GLY A 154 -2.46 -16.21 5.60
N MET A 155 -2.29 -15.09 4.87
CA MET A 155 -1.31 -14.06 5.24
C MET A 155 -1.70 -13.31 6.52
N ILE A 156 -2.97 -12.92 6.66
CA ILE A 156 -3.49 -12.27 7.88
C ILE A 156 -3.21 -13.14 9.12
N ALA A 157 -3.47 -14.45 9.02
CA ALA A 157 -3.17 -15.40 10.09
C ALA A 157 -1.67 -15.47 10.39
N THR A 158 -0.84 -15.61 9.34
CA THR A 158 0.63 -15.73 9.47
C THR A 158 1.25 -14.54 10.18
N TYR A 159 0.75 -13.32 9.91
CA TYR A 159 1.28 -12.08 10.50
C TYR A 159 0.49 -11.58 11.71
N GLY A 160 -0.39 -12.41 12.29
CA GLY A 160 -1.07 -12.11 13.56
C GLY A 160 -2.09 -10.97 13.49
N ARG A 161 -2.90 -10.93 12.42
CA ARG A 161 -3.90 -9.87 12.15
C ARG A 161 -5.35 -10.37 12.08
N LEU A 162 -5.62 -11.60 12.54
CA LEU A 162 -6.97 -12.19 12.60
C LEU A 162 -7.80 -11.64 13.76
#